data_AF-U7GHP9-F1
#
_entry.id   AF-U7GHP9-F1
#
_cell.length_a   1.000
_cell.length_b   1.000
_cell.length_c   1.000
_cell.angle_alpha   90.00
_cell.angle_beta   90.00
_cell.angle_gamma   90.00
#
_symmetry.space_group_name_H-M   'P 1'
#
loop_
_entity.id
_entity.type
_entity.pdbx_description
1 polymer ?
#
loop_
_entity_poly.entity_id
_entity_poly.type
_entity_poly.pdbx_seq_one_letter_code
_entity_poly.pdbx_strand_id
1 'polypeptide(L)'
;MQQNFLENKKIAETLTHVFNGTPSIFRYWDEPKENFIDIFISTGCLSPELTAYATIGLSDFPNLVGSNKLDIRVEIIGICLNDSESFANVLSTAAFCIINSQWPCYPTSIFPNILSMYDCSQTMQHLFFTDPFLWEDQLKR
;
A
#
# COMPACT_ATOMS: atom_id res chain seq x y z
N MET A 1 -17.48 12.06 1.34
CA MET A 1 -16.55 12.85 2.19
C MET A 1 -16.56 12.41 3.66
N GLN A 2 -17.70 12.36 4.37
CA GLN A 2 -17.76 11.78 5.73
C GLN A 2 -17.64 10.24 5.78
N GLN A 3 -18.13 9.53 4.76
CA GLN A 3 -18.08 8.07 4.67
C GLN A 3 -16.63 7.54 4.59
N ASN A 4 -15.83 8.06 3.64
CA ASN A 4 -14.43 7.67 3.42
C ASN A 4 -13.56 7.89 4.65
N PHE A 5 -13.83 8.94 5.45
CA PHE A 5 -13.06 9.18 6.68
C PHE A 5 -13.22 8.05 7.70
N LEU A 6 -14.45 7.55 7.90
CA LEU A 6 -14.70 6.48 8.86
C LEU A 6 -14.11 5.14 8.36
N GLU A 7 -14.16 4.88 7.05
CA GLU A 7 -13.54 3.70 6.45
C GLU A 7 -12.01 3.75 6.57
N ASN A 8 -11.38 4.87 6.22
CA ASN A 8 -9.94 5.07 6.37
C ASN A 8 -9.47 4.94 7.82
N LYS A 9 -10.28 5.42 8.78
CA LYS A 9 -10.02 5.22 10.20
C LYS A 9 -10.06 3.73 10.58
N LYS A 10 -11.05 2.97 10.12
CA LYS A 10 -11.14 1.53 10.37
C LYS A 10 -9.96 0.78 9.77
N ILE A 11 -9.54 1.13 8.56
CA ILE A 11 -8.33 0.56 7.93
C ILE A 11 -7.12 0.80 8.84
N ALA A 12 -6.91 2.02 9.31
CA ALA A 12 -5.81 2.34 10.23
C ALA A 12 -5.87 1.54 11.55
N GLU A 13 -7.05 1.39 12.14
CA GLU A 13 -7.27 0.60 13.35
C GLU A 13 -6.96 -0.89 13.12
N THR A 14 -7.42 -1.47 12.00
CA THR A 14 -7.11 -2.85 11.61
C THR A 14 -5.60 -3.04 11.42
N LEU A 15 -4.93 -2.16 10.66
CA LEU A 15 -3.48 -2.25 10.44
C LEU A 15 -2.69 -2.16 11.75
N THR A 16 -3.12 -1.29 12.67
CA THR A 16 -2.52 -1.15 14.00
C THR A 16 -2.64 -2.46 14.80
N HIS A 17 -3.82 -3.09 14.76
CA HIS A 17 -4.07 -4.36 15.43
C HIS A 17 -3.22 -5.51 14.86
N VAL A 18 -3.13 -5.62 13.53
CA VAL A 18 -2.39 -6.70 12.85
C VAL A 18 -0.88 -6.58 13.06
N PHE A 19 -0.32 -5.38 12.92
CA PHE A 19 1.13 -5.22 12.89
C PHE A 19 1.78 -4.97 14.26
N ASN A 20 1.01 -4.55 15.27
CA ASN A 20 1.42 -4.47 16.69
C ASN A 20 2.79 -3.81 16.97
N GLY A 21 3.20 -2.87 16.12
CA GLY A 21 4.44 -2.09 16.24
C GLY A 21 4.18 -0.67 16.72
N THR A 22 5.04 0.28 16.35
CA THR A 22 4.82 1.71 16.60
C THR A 22 4.24 2.38 15.35
N PRO A 23 2.91 2.61 15.29
CA PRO A 23 2.27 3.12 14.08
C PRO A 23 2.49 4.62 13.91
N SER A 24 2.64 5.02 12.65
CA SER A 24 2.66 6.40 12.18
C SER A 24 1.98 6.47 10.82
N ILE A 25 1.43 7.63 10.46
CA ILE A 25 0.73 7.82 9.19
C ILE A 25 1.22 9.12 8.57
N PHE A 26 1.66 9.04 7.31
CA PHE A 26 2.17 10.19 6.57
C PHE A 26 1.43 10.35 5.24
N ARG A 27 1.16 11.59 4.86
CA ARG A 27 0.50 11.91 3.59
C ARG A 27 1.51 12.08 2.46
N TYR A 28 1.28 11.39 1.36
CA TYR A 28 2.00 11.51 0.10
C TYR A 28 1.10 12.13 -0.95
N TRP A 29 1.65 13.06 -1.73
CA TRP A 29 0.96 13.72 -2.83
C TRP A 29 1.55 13.24 -4.15
N ASP A 30 0.72 13.19 -5.20
CA ASP A 30 1.26 13.09 -6.55
C ASP A 30 1.99 14.39 -6.94
N GLU A 31 2.78 14.36 -8.02
CA GLU A 31 3.53 15.55 -8.45
C GLU A 31 2.63 16.77 -8.73
N PRO A 32 1.46 16.64 -9.38
CA PRO A 32 0.52 17.76 -9.55
C PRO A 32 -0.11 18.27 -8.24
N LYS A 33 -0.04 17.48 -7.15
CA LYS A 33 -0.74 17.69 -5.88
C LYS A 33 -2.25 17.73 -6.03
N GLU A 34 -2.78 16.93 -6.95
CA GLU A 34 -4.22 16.77 -7.18
C GLU A 34 -4.77 15.61 -6.35
N ASN A 35 -3.97 14.55 -6.20
CA ASN A 35 -4.32 13.38 -5.41
C ASN A 35 -3.34 13.19 -4.26
N PHE A 36 -3.82 12.55 -3.20
CA PHE A 36 -2.99 12.12 -2.10
C PHE A 36 -3.35 10.71 -1.67
N ILE A 37 -2.38 10.06 -1.04
CA ILE A 37 -2.57 8.80 -0.32
C ILE A 37 -1.91 8.92 1.05
N ASP A 38 -2.55 8.38 2.08
CA ASP A 38 -1.92 8.27 3.39
C ASP A 38 -1.21 6.91 3.48
N ILE A 39 0.04 6.89 3.95
CA ILE A 39 0.83 5.67 4.12
C ILE A 39 0.97 5.41 5.62
N PHE A 40 0.44 4.28 6.06
CA PHE A 40 0.68 3.69 7.37
C PHE A 40 2.08 3.09 7.41
N ILE A 41 2.80 3.34 8.50
CA ILE A 41 4.13 2.80 8.77
C ILE A 41 4.15 2.31 10.21
N SER A 42 4.48 1.03 10.44
CA SER A 42 4.59 0.45 11.77
C SER A 42 5.95 -0.23 11.92
N THR A 43 6.85 0.43 12.65
CA THR A 43 8.20 -0.09 12.93
C THR A 43 8.17 -1.11 14.06
N GLY A 44 9.03 -2.13 13.99
CA GLY A 44 9.05 -3.22 14.96
C GLY A 44 7.80 -4.10 14.89
N CYS A 45 7.24 -4.26 13.69
CA CYS A 45 6.05 -5.07 13.47
C CYS A 45 6.41 -6.55 13.36
N LEU A 46 5.67 -7.45 14.03
CA LEU A 46 5.93 -8.90 14.06
C LEU A 46 7.30 -9.32 14.65
N SER A 47 8.40 -8.63 14.31
CA SER A 47 9.72 -8.66 14.95
C SER A 47 10.36 -7.25 14.98
N PRO A 48 11.36 -7.01 15.84
CA PRO A 48 12.00 -5.69 15.97
C PRO A 48 12.65 -5.13 14.69
N GLU A 49 13.07 -6.00 13.77
CA GLU A 49 13.83 -5.66 12.55
C GLU A 49 12.93 -5.33 11.34
N LEU A 50 11.62 -5.52 11.47
CA LEU A 50 10.66 -5.37 10.38
C LEU A 50 9.82 -4.10 10.53
N THR A 51 9.53 -3.48 9.39
CA THR A 51 8.59 -2.38 9.27
C THR A 51 7.49 -2.74 8.28
N ALA A 52 6.24 -2.57 8.70
CA ALA A 52 5.06 -2.75 7.87
C ALA A 52 4.63 -1.42 7.27
N TYR A 53 4.26 -1.46 6.00
CA TYR A 53 3.75 -0.32 5.24
C TYR A 53 2.42 -0.70 4.63
N ALA A 54 1.47 0.25 4.63
CA ALA A 54 0.21 0.06 3.93
C ALA A 54 -0.35 1.38 3.42
N THR A 55 -1.07 1.34 2.32
CA THR A 55 -1.89 2.47 1.88
C THR A 55 -3.13 2.59 2.77
N ILE A 56 -3.59 3.83 2.96
CA ILE A 56 -4.88 4.17 3.54
C ILE A 56 -5.55 5.17 2.59
N GLY A 57 -6.71 4.78 2.05
CA GLY A 57 -7.51 5.60 1.15
C GLY A 57 -7.30 5.29 -0.33
N LEU A 58 -6.51 4.26 -0.69
CA LEU A 58 -6.39 3.85 -2.09
C LEU A 58 -7.71 3.24 -2.55
N SER A 59 -8.41 2.58 -1.63
CA SER A 59 -9.72 1.99 -1.86
C SER A 59 -10.81 3.02 -2.20
N ASP A 60 -10.58 4.31 -1.91
CA ASP A 60 -11.45 5.41 -2.35
C ASP A 60 -11.42 5.60 -3.89
N PHE A 61 -10.37 5.13 -4.56
CA PHE A 61 -10.18 5.25 -6.00
C PHE A 61 -10.53 3.95 -6.74
N PRO A 62 -11.05 4.02 -7.99
CA PRO A 62 -11.34 2.83 -8.76
C PRO A 62 -10.07 2.04 -9.08
N ASN A 63 -10.18 0.72 -9.04
CA ASN A 63 -9.16 -0.17 -9.57
C ASN A 63 -9.83 -1.14 -10.54
N LEU A 64 -9.70 -0.82 -11.84
CA LEU A 64 -10.43 -1.47 -12.91
C LEU A 64 -9.63 -2.67 -13.43
N VAL A 65 -10.10 -3.88 -13.12
CA VAL A 65 -9.41 -5.13 -13.43
C VAL A 65 -10.11 -5.88 -14.56
N GLY A 66 -9.32 -6.51 -15.43
CA GLY A 66 -9.82 -7.37 -16.49
C GLY A 66 -10.50 -6.63 -17.65
N SER A 67 -10.95 -7.40 -18.65
CA SER A 67 -11.57 -6.85 -19.86
C SER A 67 -12.95 -6.21 -19.59
N ASN A 68 -13.64 -6.64 -18.54
CA ASN A 68 -14.91 -6.08 -18.10
C ASN A 68 -14.77 -4.83 -17.23
N LYS A 69 -13.54 -4.41 -16.91
CA LYS A 69 -13.25 -3.28 -16.01
C LYS A 69 -13.98 -3.40 -14.68
N LEU A 70 -13.96 -4.60 -14.09
CA LEU A 70 -14.53 -4.80 -12.77
C LEU A 70 -13.78 -3.93 -11.76
N ASP A 71 -14.52 -3.13 -11.01
CA ASP A 71 -13.95 -2.23 -10.03
C ASP A 71 -13.73 -2.94 -8.69
N ILE A 72 -12.48 -3.32 -8.41
CA ILE A 72 -12.07 -4.05 -7.21
C ILE A 72 -11.24 -3.12 -6.32
N ARG A 73 -11.85 -2.55 -5.28
CA ARG A 73 -11.18 -1.62 -4.36
C ARG A 73 -10.14 -2.33 -3.49
N VAL A 74 -8.93 -1.78 -3.43
CA VAL A 74 -7.79 -2.38 -2.74
C VAL A 74 -7.05 -1.38 -1.86
N GLU A 75 -6.42 -1.90 -0.82
CA GLU A 75 -5.25 -1.28 -0.19
C GLU A 75 -4.04 -2.17 -0.48
N ILE A 76 -2.85 -1.59 -0.57
CA ILE A 76 -1.59 -2.32 -0.77
C ILE A 76 -0.87 -2.40 0.57
N ILE A 77 -0.34 -3.58 0.88
CA ILE A 77 0.42 -3.85 2.11
C ILE A 77 1.77 -4.44 1.72
N GLY A 78 2.84 -4.05 2.41
CA GLY A 78 4.17 -4.64 2.28
C GLY A 78 4.95 -4.60 3.60
N ILE A 79 5.89 -5.53 3.76
CA ILE A 79 6.80 -5.57 4.91
C ILE A 79 8.23 -5.67 4.38
N CYS A 80 9.13 -4.89 4.96
CA CYS A 80 10.56 -4.97 4.68
C CYS A 80 11.38 -4.75 5.95
N LEU A 81 12.69 -4.88 5.84
CA LEU A 81 13.63 -4.56 6.93
C LEU A 81 13.60 -3.04 7.21
N ASN A 82 13.89 -2.68 8.46
CA ASN A 82 13.87 -1.29 8.94
C ASN A 82 14.77 -0.32 8.16
N ASP A 83 15.80 -0.82 7.45
CA ASP A 83 16.74 0.00 6.68
C ASP A 83 16.18 0.47 5.32
N SER A 84 14.98 0.06 4.95
CA SER A 84 14.33 0.45 3.69
C SER A 84 13.54 1.76 3.82
N GLU A 85 14.23 2.86 4.10
CA GLU A 85 13.61 4.20 4.33
C GLU A 85 12.74 4.67 3.15
N SER A 86 13.07 4.25 1.92
CA SER A 86 12.36 4.65 0.70
C SER A 86 11.13 3.81 0.37
N PHE A 87 10.81 2.76 1.14
CA PHE A 87 9.71 1.86 0.78
C PHE A 87 8.33 2.52 0.80
N ALA A 88 8.12 3.53 1.64
CA ALA A 88 6.90 4.35 1.60
C ALA A 88 6.74 5.11 0.26
N ASN A 89 7.85 5.53 -0.36
CA ASN A 89 7.83 6.16 -1.69
C ASN A 89 7.48 5.15 -2.80
N VAL A 90 8.00 3.92 -2.69
CA VAL A 90 7.63 2.79 -3.57
C VAL A 90 6.13 2.53 -3.50
N LEU A 91 5.57 2.44 -2.29
CA LEU A 91 4.16 2.14 -2.09
C LEU A 91 3.23 3.26 -2.57
N SER A 92 3.58 4.53 -2.29
CA SER A 92 2.84 5.68 -2.80
C SER A 92 2.90 5.78 -4.32
N THR A 93 4.04 5.46 -4.94
CA THR A 93 4.14 5.39 -6.42
C THR A 93 3.23 4.32 -6.99
N ALA A 94 3.20 3.12 -6.39
CA ALA A 94 2.29 2.07 -6.82
C ALA A 94 0.81 2.51 -6.70
N ALA A 95 0.46 3.20 -5.62
CA ALA A 95 -0.87 3.80 -5.48
C ALA A 95 -1.18 4.79 -6.61
N PHE A 96 -0.26 5.70 -6.94
CA PHE A 96 -0.46 6.65 -8.04
C PHE A 96 -0.44 6.01 -9.43
N CYS A 97 0.25 4.89 -9.64
CA CYS A 97 0.09 4.09 -10.87
C CYS A 97 -1.35 3.60 -11.05
N ILE A 98 -2.02 3.21 -9.97
CA ILE A 98 -3.44 2.81 -10.01
C ILE A 98 -4.32 4.03 -10.23
N ILE A 99 -4.14 5.09 -9.44
CA ILE A 99 -5.01 6.29 -9.45
C ILE A 99 -4.90 7.05 -10.78
N ASN A 100 -3.67 7.38 -11.19
CA ASN A 100 -3.42 8.31 -12.29
C ASN A 100 -3.26 7.59 -13.64
N SER A 101 -2.70 6.38 -13.61
CA SER A 101 -2.35 5.63 -14.83
C SER A 101 -3.23 4.39 -15.06
N GLN A 102 -4.19 4.11 -14.16
CA GLN A 102 -5.09 2.96 -14.23
C GLN A 102 -4.37 1.61 -14.39
N TRP A 103 -3.18 1.48 -13.78
CA TRP A 103 -2.49 0.19 -13.74
C TRP A 103 -3.31 -0.78 -12.88
N PRO A 104 -3.77 -1.91 -13.44
CA PRO A 104 -4.67 -2.80 -12.71
C PRO A 104 -3.90 -3.56 -11.62
N CYS A 105 -4.38 -3.48 -10.39
CA CYS A 105 -3.81 -4.18 -9.24
C CYS A 105 -4.70 -5.33 -8.81
N TYR A 106 -4.19 -6.55 -8.91
CA TYR A 106 -4.86 -7.79 -8.52
C TYR A 106 -3.82 -8.89 -8.26
N PRO A 107 -4.15 -9.99 -7.57
CA PRO A 107 -3.22 -11.10 -7.40
C PRO A 107 -2.63 -11.53 -8.74
N THR A 108 -1.32 -11.79 -8.79
CA THR A 108 -0.51 -12.08 -9.99
C THR A 108 -0.12 -10.90 -10.88
N SER A 109 -0.63 -9.69 -10.61
CA SER A 109 -0.17 -8.48 -11.32
C SER A 109 1.27 -8.11 -10.91
N ILE A 110 2.01 -7.49 -11.84
CA ILE A 110 3.38 -7.02 -11.64
C ILE A 110 3.46 -5.54 -12.00
N PHE A 111 3.98 -4.71 -11.10
CA PHE A 111 4.35 -3.33 -11.43
C PHE A 111 5.86 -3.26 -11.64
N PRO A 112 6.33 -3.10 -12.90
CA PRO A 112 7.74 -3.19 -13.20
C PRO A 112 8.52 -1.94 -12.77
N ASN A 113 9.74 -2.14 -12.25
CA ASN A 113 10.77 -1.11 -12.05
C ASN A 113 10.46 -0.03 -11.01
N ILE A 114 9.38 -0.18 -10.24
CA ILE A 114 9.01 0.79 -9.19
C ILE A 114 10.12 0.90 -8.12
N LEU A 115 10.73 -0.22 -7.71
CA LEU A 115 11.79 -0.18 -6.70
C LEU A 115 13.06 0.51 -7.21
N SER A 116 13.31 0.42 -8.51
CA SER A 116 14.46 1.06 -9.16
C SER A 116 14.36 2.57 -9.21
N MET A 117 13.14 3.14 -9.09
CA MET A 117 12.96 4.60 -9.01
C MET A 117 13.52 5.21 -7.72
N TYR A 118 13.74 4.38 -6.69
CA TYR A 118 14.12 4.80 -5.35
C TYR A 118 15.38 4.12 -4.83
N ASP A 119 16.10 3.40 -5.69
CA ASP A 119 17.29 2.62 -5.35
C ASP A 119 17.08 1.68 -4.13
N CYS A 120 15.85 1.15 -3.96
CA CYS A 120 15.48 0.32 -2.80
C CYS A 120 16.17 -1.05 -2.78
N SER A 121 16.60 -1.56 -3.93
CA SER A 121 17.29 -2.84 -4.05
C SER A 121 18.08 -2.92 -5.36
N GLN A 122 19.26 -3.55 -5.30
CA GLN A 122 20.09 -3.79 -6.48
C GLN A 122 19.59 -4.97 -7.34
N THR A 123 18.87 -5.91 -6.74
CA THR A 123 18.45 -7.16 -7.39
C THR A 123 16.94 -7.30 -7.55
N MET A 124 16.15 -6.57 -6.75
CA MET A 124 14.68 -6.60 -6.79
C MET A 124 14.14 -5.28 -7.34
N GLN A 125 13.57 -5.31 -8.54
CA GLN A 125 13.17 -4.10 -9.26
C GLN A 125 11.65 -3.91 -9.35
N HIS A 126 10.88 -4.99 -9.25
CA HIS A 126 9.44 -5.00 -9.53
C HIS A 126 8.63 -5.29 -8.25
N LEU A 127 7.36 -4.86 -8.24
CA LEU A 127 6.38 -5.31 -7.25
C LEU A 127 5.56 -6.45 -7.86
N PHE A 128 5.41 -7.55 -7.13
CA PHE A 128 4.49 -8.64 -7.45
C PHE A 128 3.38 -8.65 -6.41
N PHE A 129 2.12 -8.64 -6.87
CA PHE A 129 0.96 -8.58 -5.98
C PHE A 129 0.38 -9.98 -5.74
N THR A 130 0.07 -10.27 -4.49
CA THR A 130 -0.56 -11.51 -4.04
C THR A 130 -1.65 -11.17 -3.03
N ASP A 131 -2.58 -12.10 -2.80
CA ASP A 131 -3.48 -12.01 -1.66
C ASP A 131 -2.66 -11.93 -0.36
N PRO A 132 -3.14 -11.22 0.68
CA PRO A 132 -2.43 -11.07 1.94
C PRO A 132 -2.56 -12.32 2.82
N PHE A 133 -2.22 -13.49 2.27
CA PHE A 133 -2.43 -14.82 2.86
C PHE A 133 -1.80 -15.00 4.25
N LEU A 134 -0.73 -14.25 4.55
CA LEU A 134 -0.08 -14.27 5.85
C LEU A 134 -0.95 -13.70 6.99
N TRP A 135 -1.94 -12.87 6.65
CA TRP A 135 -2.79 -12.14 7.61
C TRP A 135 -4.28 -12.28 7.29
N GLU A 136 -4.67 -13.25 6.48
CA GLU A 136 -6.03 -13.41 5.98
C GLU A 136 -7.08 -13.50 7.10
N ASP A 137 -6.74 -14.13 8.22
CA ASP A 137 -7.62 -14.22 9.38
C ASP A 137 -7.77 -12.93 10.17
N GLN A 138 -6.79 -12.02 10.06
CA GLN A 138 -6.72 -10.78 10.84
C GLN A 138 -7.11 -9.54 10.03
N LEU A 139 -7.04 -9.61 8.69
CA LEU A 139 -7.47 -8.56 7.76
C LEU A 139 -8.93 -8.71 7.29
N LYS A 140 -9.76 -9.45 8.05
CA LYS A 140 -11.18 -9.64 7.74
C LYS A 140 -11.94 -8.33 7.92
N ARG A 141 -12.81 -8.05 6.96
CA ARG A 141 -13.75 -6.90 6.94
C ARG A 141 -14.80 -6.99 8.05
#